data_AF-A0A7S1QWV9-F1
#
_entry.id   AF-A0A7S1QWV9-F1
#
_cell.length_a   1.000
_cell.length_b   1.000
_cell.length_c   1.000
_cell.angle_alpha   90.00
_cell.angle_beta   90.00
_cell.angle_gamma   90.00
#
_symmetry.space_group_name_H-M   'P 1'
#
loop_
_entity.id
_entity.type
_entity.pdbx_description
1 polymer ?
#
loop_
_entity_poly.entity_id
_entity_poly.type
_entity_poly.pdbx_seq_one_letter_code
_entity_poly.pdbx_strand_id
1 'polypeptide(L)'
;SIRVLAAQSRGECTPQCRQLCSRRWLLVCLPILVAGVALAALVQHLTVPLLAQMLLDRTTVTLVGVAMQNSSATSLRLRASIVIGSGDPVGAHIQSFRADVSSGGKVLGWCRLPAIAAAAGGPTRVELDSELHVTDAAA
;
A
#
# COMPACT_ATOMS: atom_id res chain seq x y z
N SER A 1 56.04 12.20 31.07
CA SER A 1 54.82 12.76 31.68
C SER A 1 54.89 14.28 31.90
N ILE A 2 56.04 14.89 32.23
CA ILE A 2 56.09 16.28 32.71
C ILE A 2 56.06 17.37 31.60
N ARG A 3 56.40 17.05 30.34
CA ARG A 3 56.42 18.05 29.25
C ARG A 3 55.05 18.40 28.65
N VAL A 4 53.99 17.70 29.01
CA VAL A 4 52.65 17.93 28.43
C VAL A 4 51.88 19.02 29.19
N LEU A 5 52.19 19.23 30.47
CA LEU A 5 51.49 20.21 31.32
C LEU A 5 51.89 21.67 31.04
N ALA A 6 53.02 21.92 30.37
CA ALA A 6 53.46 23.28 30.06
C ALA A 6 52.79 23.89 28.81
N ALA A 7 52.11 23.08 27.98
CA ALA A 7 51.47 23.56 26.75
C ALA A 7 50.02 24.04 26.97
N GLN A 8 49.44 23.80 28.15
CA GLN A 8 48.03 24.06 28.44
C GLN A 8 47.74 25.52 28.85
N SER A 9 48.77 26.34 29.14
CA SER A 9 48.64 27.72 29.60
C SER A 9 48.68 28.79 28.51
N ARG A 10 48.90 28.43 27.23
CA ARG A 10 49.03 29.40 26.11
C ARG A 10 47.86 29.47 25.15
N GLY A 11 46.77 28.73 25.38
CA GLY A 11 45.57 28.81 24.51
C GLY A 11 45.79 28.33 23.08
N GLU A 12 46.94 27.76 22.75
CA GLU A 12 47.22 27.16 21.44
C GLU A 12 46.67 25.73 21.43
N CYS A 13 45.45 25.57 20.92
CA CYS A 13 44.89 24.26 20.61
C CYS A 13 45.77 23.57 19.56
N THR A 14 46.65 22.68 19.99
CA THR A 14 47.39 21.80 19.10
C THR A 14 46.41 20.95 18.27
N PRO A 15 46.71 20.66 16.99
CA PRO A 15 45.80 19.94 16.08
C PRO A 15 45.42 18.55 16.58
N GLN A 16 46.25 17.93 17.43
CA GLN A 16 45.95 16.66 18.11
C GLN A 16 44.74 16.75 19.07
N CYS A 17 44.58 17.85 19.81
CA CYS A 17 43.43 18.03 20.72
C CYS A 17 42.11 18.19 19.96
N ARG A 18 42.13 18.88 18.81
CA ARG A 18 40.97 19.08 17.93
C ARG A 18 40.50 17.77 17.30
N GLN A 19 41.44 16.89 16.95
CA GLN A 19 41.18 15.59 16.34
C GLN A 19 40.60 14.57 17.33
N LEU A 20 41.05 14.57 18.59
CA LEU A 20 40.49 13.75 19.68
C LEU A 20 39.09 14.22 20.11
N CYS A 21 38.85 15.54 20.12
CA CYS A 21 37.54 16.11 20.44
C CYS A 21 36.51 15.81 19.33
N SER A 22 36.91 15.94 18.06
CA SER A 22 36.10 15.57 16.89
C SER A 22 35.69 14.08 16.91
N ARG A 23 36.62 13.16 17.19
CA ARG A 23 36.33 11.73 17.24
C ARG A 23 35.35 11.35 18.36
N ARG A 24 35.48 11.97 19.54
CA ARG A 24 34.55 11.76 20.66
C ARG A 24 33.17 12.34 20.40
N TRP A 25 33.10 13.49 19.72
CA TRP A 25 31.82 14.09 19.34
C TRP A 25 31.10 13.27 18.26
N LEU A 26 31.84 12.75 17.27
CA LEU A 26 31.32 11.84 16.26
C LEU A 26 30.78 10.53 16.88
N LEU A 27 31.47 9.97 17.86
CA LEU A 27 31.04 8.74 18.55
C LEU A 27 29.72 8.90 19.32
N VAL A 28 29.33 10.12 19.69
CA VAL A 28 28.08 10.39 20.42
C VAL A 28 26.98 10.89 19.49
N CYS A 29 27.30 11.78 18.55
CA CYS A 29 26.31 12.33 17.62
C CYS A 29 25.86 11.32 16.57
N LEU A 30 26.77 10.47 16.07
CA LEU A 30 26.45 9.47 15.05
C LEU A 30 25.40 8.45 15.52
N PRO A 31 25.51 7.78 16.69
CA PRO A 31 24.49 6.83 17.13
C PRO A 31 23.14 7.49 17.43
N ILE A 32 23.13 8.74 17.93
CA ILE A 32 21.88 9.48 18.16
C ILE A 32 21.19 9.78 16.83
N LEU A 33 21.96 10.19 15.81
CA LEU A 33 21.42 10.47 14.49
C LEU A 33 20.89 9.19 13.83
N VAL A 34 21.65 8.09 13.93
CA VAL A 34 21.22 6.77 13.44
C VAL A 34 19.96 6.29 14.18
N ALA A 35 19.91 6.42 15.51
CA ALA A 35 18.73 6.06 16.29
C ALA A 35 17.52 6.91 15.92
N GLY A 36 17.70 8.21 15.69
CA GLY A 36 16.64 9.11 15.24
C GLY A 36 16.09 8.74 13.87
N VAL A 37 16.98 8.45 12.90
CA VAL A 37 16.57 7.99 11.56
C VAL A 37 15.86 6.63 11.64
N ALA A 38 16.36 5.71 12.46
CA ALA A 38 15.72 4.41 12.66
C ALA A 38 14.33 4.54 13.29
N LEU A 39 14.16 5.42 14.28
CA LEU A 39 12.87 5.72 14.89
C LEU A 39 11.90 6.35 13.89
N ALA A 40 12.36 7.32 13.08
CA ALA A 40 11.52 7.93 12.06
C ALA A 40 11.07 6.90 11.01
N ALA A 41 11.98 6.03 10.55
CA ALA A 41 11.65 4.94 9.63
C ALA A 41 10.65 3.95 10.24
N LEU A 42 10.82 3.61 11.52
CA LEU A 42 9.89 2.72 12.24
C LEU A 42 8.50 3.34 12.34
N VAL A 43 8.39 4.61 12.71
CA VAL A 43 7.12 5.34 12.79
C VAL A 43 6.44 5.37 11.43
N GLN A 44 7.17 5.63 10.36
CA GLN A 44 6.62 5.63 9.00
C GLN A 44 6.13 4.25 8.58
N HIS A 45 6.85 3.18 8.92
CA HIS A 45 6.37 1.81 8.68
C HIS A 45 5.13 1.42 9.48
N LEU A 46 4.89 2.03 10.64
CA LEU A 46 3.71 1.75 11.46
C LEU A 46 2.49 2.61 11.10
N THR A 47 2.70 3.86 10.69
CA THR A 47 1.61 4.81 10.37
C THR A 47 1.00 4.59 8.99
N VAL A 48 1.81 4.28 7.98
CA VAL A 48 1.33 4.02 6.62
C VAL A 48 0.27 2.90 6.55
N PRO A 49 0.46 1.71 7.16
CA PRO A 49 -0.56 0.65 7.08
C PRO A 49 -1.85 1.04 7.81
N LEU A 50 -1.77 1.78 8.92
CA LEU A 50 -2.94 2.24 9.67
C LEU A 50 -3.77 3.25 8.85
N LEU A 51 -3.10 4.21 8.21
CA LEU A 51 -3.74 5.18 7.33
C LEU A 51 -4.36 4.50 6.10
N ALA A 52 -3.67 3.51 5.52
CA ALA A 52 -4.20 2.75 4.39
C ALA A 52 -5.46 1.96 4.77
N GLN A 53 -5.48 1.32 5.94
CA GLN A 53 -6.66 0.60 6.44
C GLN A 53 -7.85 1.54 6.66
N MET A 54 -7.64 2.68 7.32
CA MET A 54 -8.71 3.66 7.55
C MET A 54 -9.31 4.23 6.25
N LEU A 55 -8.51 4.35 5.19
CA LEU A 55 -8.99 4.78 3.87
C LEU A 55 -9.75 3.64 3.17
N LEU A 56 -9.24 2.41 3.22
CA LEU A 56 -9.93 1.25 2.61
C LEU A 56 -11.30 0.98 3.25
N ASP A 57 -11.44 1.13 4.56
CA ASP A 57 -12.73 0.95 5.26
C ASP A 57 -13.81 1.94 4.78
N ARG A 58 -13.41 3.07 4.18
CA ARG A 58 -14.34 4.06 3.60
C ARG A 58 -14.63 3.82 2.12
N THR A 59 -13.84 2.99 1.45
CA THR A 59 -14.09 2.65 0.05
C THR A 59 -15.28 1.70 -0.03
N THR A 60 -16.28 2.09 -0.82
CA THR A 60 -17.46 1.27 -1.06
C THR A 60 -17.41 0.73 -2.49
N VAL A 61 -17.56 -0.59 -2.63
CA VAL A 61 -17.69 -1.24 -3.94
C VAL A 61 -19.13 -1.70 -4.07
N THR A 62 -19.88 -1.05 -4.97
CA THR A 62 -21.30 -1.34 -5.19
C THR A 62 -21.48 -1.93 -6.58
N LEU A 63 -22.12 -3.11 -6.64
CA LEU A 63 -22.52 -3.74 -7.89
C LEU A 63 -23.88 -3.16 -8.29
N VAL A 64 -23.90 -2.32 -9.34
CA VAL A 64 -25.09 -1.58 -9.75
C VAL A 64 -25.95 -2.38 -10.72
N GLY A 65 -25.33 -3.25 -11.52
CA GLY A 65 -26.06 -4.10 -12.43
C GLY A 65 -25.20 -5.24 -12.96
N VAL A 66 -25.86 -6.38 -13.18
CA VAL A 66 -25.27 -7.52 -13.87
C VAL A 66 -26.20 -7.92 -14.99
N ALA A 67 -25.68 -7.96 -16.20
CA ALA A 67 -26.37 -8.46 -17.37
C ALA A 67 -25.64 -9.70 -17.88
N MET A 68 -26.38 -10.78 -18.06
CA MET A 68 -25.89 -11.98 -18.74
C MET A 68 -26.24 -11.85 -20.22
N GLN A 69 -25.24 -11.92 -21.10
CA GLN A 69 -25.41 -11.83 -22.54
C GLN A 69 -24.79 -13.06 -23.21
N ASN A 70 -25.29 -13.46 -24.37
CA ASN A 70 -24.78 -14.58 -25.15
C ASN A 70 -24.57 -15.86 -24.33
N SER A 71 -25.63 -16.38 -23.71
CA SER A 71 -25.59 -17.71 -23.10
C SER A 71 -25.57 -18.78 -24.19
N SER A 72 -24.44 -19.43 -24.41
CA SER A 72 -24.35 -20.70 -25.12
C SER A 72 -24.40 -21.87 -24.12
N ALA A 73 -24.44 -23.11 -24.61
CA ALA A 73 -24.41 -24.29 -23.75
C ALA A 73 -23.11 -24.42 -22.93
N THR A 74 -22.04 -23.69 -23.27
CA THR A 74 -20.71 -23.80 -22.63
C THR A 74 -20.09 -22.47 -22.24
N SER A 75 -20.64 -21.34 -22.66
CA SER A 75 -20.11 -20.01 -22.36
C SER A 75 -21.23 -19.03 -22.04
N LEU A 76 -21.01 -18.20 -21.02
CA LEU A 76 -21.94 -17.15 -20.64
C LEU A 76 -21.13 -15.87 -20.47
N ARG A 77 -21.54 -14.79 -21.14
CA ARG A 77 -20.85 -13.50 -21.03
C ARG A 77 -21.52 -12.68 -19.95
N LEU A 78 -20.72 -12.19 -19.00
CA LEU A 78 -21.20 -11.46 -17.84
C LEU A 78 -20.72 -10.02 -17.93
N ARG A 79 -21.67 -9.09 -18.09
CA ARG A 79 -21.44 -7.66 -18.01
C ARG A 79 -21.81 -7.16 -16.64
N ALA A 80 -20.83 -6.68 -15.87
CA ALA A 80 -21.03 -6.11 -14.56
C ALA A 80 -20.76 -4.60 -14.59
N SER A 81 -21.69 -3.80 -14.10
CA SER A 81 -21.50 -2.37 -13.83
C SER A 81 -21.19 -2.22 -12.35
N ILE A 82 -19.96 -1.84 -12.03
CA ILE A 82 -19.51 -1.58 -10.66
C ILE A 82 -19.35 -0.07 -10.47
N VAL A 83 -19.83 0.44 -9.34
CA VAL A 83 -19.54 1.80 -8.89
C VAL A 83 -18.67 1.71 -7.65
N ILE A 84 -17.47 2.27 -7.77
CA ILE A 84 -16.51 2.38 -6.68
C ILE A 84 -16.65 3.78 -6.11
N GLY A 85 -17.25 3.88 -4.93
CA GLY A 85 -17.31 5.11 -4.15
C GLY A 85 -16.10 5.21 -3.25
N SER A 86 -15.06 5.94 -3.69
CA SER A 86 -13.98 6.39 -2.84
C SER A 86 -14.14 7.90 -2.61
N GLY A 87 -14.60 8.28 -1.42
CA GLY A 87 -14.61 9.68 -0.98
C GLY A 87 -13.22 10.20 -0.61
N ASP A 88 -12.20 9.36 -0.78
CA ASP A 88 -10.84 9.57 -0.32
C ASP A 88 -9.98 10.28 -1.38
N PRO A 89 -8.95 11.03 -0.94
CA PRO A 89 -8.01 11.72 -1.83
C PRO A 89 -7.04 10.76 -2.55
N VAL A 90 -7.15 9.45 -2.30
CA VAL A 90 -6.27 8.42 -2.86
C VAL A 90 -7.09 7.53 -3.80
N GLY A 91 -6.59 7.33 -5.02
CA GLY A 91 -7.20 6.39 -5.97
C GLY A 91 -6.94 4.95 -5.51
N ALA A 92 -7.94 4.09 -5.64
CA ALA A 92 -7.82 2.66 -5.32
C ALA A 92 -7.53 1.85 -6.57
N HIS A 93 -6.61 0.89 -6.49
CA HIS A 93 -6.40 -0.09 -7.55
C HIS A 93 -6.84 -1.47 -7.06
N ILE A 94 -7.93 -1.97 -7.62
CA ILE A 94 -8.46 -3.31 -7.34
C ILE A 94 -7.80 -4.25 -8.35
N GLN A 95 -7.00 -5.19 -7.86
CA GLN A 95 -6.41 -6.22 -8.71
C GLN A 95 -7.49 -7.16 -9.27
N SER A 96 -7.15 -7.92 -10.32
CA SER A 96 -8.08 -8.91 -10.86
C SER A 96 -8.56 -9.86 -9.76
N PHE A 97 -9.86 -10.06 -9.64
CA PHE A 97 -10.45 -10.97 -8.65
C PHE A 97 -11.32 -12.03 -9.33
N ARG A 98 -11.47 -13.17 -8.65
CA ARG A 98 -12.41 -14.21 -9.04
C ARG A 98 -13.77 -13.91 -8.39
N ALA A 99 -14.83 -13.96 -9.18
CA ALA A 99 -16.19 -13.95 -8.68
C ALA A 99 -16.86 -15.28 -9.00
N ASP A 100 -17.45 -15.88 -7.98
CA ASP A 100 -18.25 -17.09 -8.13
C ASP A 100 -19.71 -16.69 -8.39
N VAL A 101 -20.31 -17.29 -9.41
CA VAL A 101 -21.71 -17.05 -9.78
C VAL A 101 -22.52 -18.23 -9.26
N SER A 102 -23.49 -17.94 -8.40
CA SER A 102 -24.42 -18.93 -7.88
C SER A 102 -25.87 -18.57 -8.15
N SER A 103 -26.70 -19.58 -8.37
CA SER A 103 -28.14 -19.45 -8.52
C SER A 103 -28.83 -20.55 -7.73
N GLY A 104 -29.85 -20.18 -6.94
CA GLY A 104 -30.58 -21.15 -6.12
C GLY A 104 -29.70 -21.93 -5.12
N GLY A 105 -28.59 -21.34 -4.65
CA GLY A 105 -27.65 -21.99 -3.73
C GLY A 105 -26.63 -22.93 -4.39
N LYS A 106 -26.66 -23.09 -5.72
CA LYS A 106 -25.65 -23.85 -6.48
C LYS A 106 -24.70 -22.91 -7.20
N VAL A 107 -23.40 -23.24 -7.20
CA VAL A 107 -22.38 -22.49 -7.94
C VAL A 107 -22.44 -22.93 -9.41
N LEU A 108 -22.82 -22.01 -10.29
CA LEU A 108 -22.91 -22.23 -11.74
C LEU A 108 -21.51 -22.19 -12.40
N GLY A 109 -20.61 -21.38 -11.84
CA GLY A 109 -19.28 -21.19 -12.39
C GLY A 109 -18.54 -20.04 -11.74
N TRP A 110 -17.40 -19.69 -12.32
CA TRP A 110 -16.58 -18.58 -11.86
C TRP A 110 -16.14 -17.73 -13.05
N CYS A 111 -16.03 -16.43 -12.83
CA CYS A 111 -15.47 -15.49 -13.80
C CYS A 111 -14.29 -14.74 -13.17
N ARG A 112 -13.33 -14.37 -14.02
CA ARG A 112 -12.22 -13.50 -13.61
C ARG A 112 -12.52 -12.10 -14.08
N LEU A 113 -12.68 -11.17 -13.14
CA LEU A 113 -12.84 -9.76 -13.47
C LEU A 113 -11.45 -9.12 -13.62
N PRO A 114 -11.26 -8.24 -14.61
CA PRO A 114 -9.98 -7.57 -14.83
C PRO A 114 -9.67 -6.59 -13.69
N ALA A 115 -8.43 -6.12 -13.64
CA ALA A 115 -8.03 -5.11 -12.67
C ALA A 115 -8.72 -3.77 -12.97
N ILE A 116 -9.08 -3.03 -11.92
CA ILE A 116 -9.87 -1.81 -11.99
C ILE A 116 -9.13 -0.71 -11.22
N ALA A 117 -9.06 0.48 -11.80
CA ALA A 117 -8.60 1.67 -11.10
C ALA A 117 -9.80 2.57 -10.80
N ALA A 118 -9.94 2.99 -9.55
CA ALA A 118 -10.85 4.02 -9.10
C ALA A 118 -10.09 5.35 -8.96
N ALA A 119 -10.66 6.41 -9.50
CA ALA A 119 -10.09 7.75 -9.38
C ALA A 119 -10.28 8.29 -7.95
N ALA A 120 -9.32 9.11 -7.49
CA ALA A 120 -9.45 9.85 -6.25
C ALA A 120 -10.60 10.87 -6.32
N GLY A 121 -11.32 11.04 -5.21
CA GLY A 121 -12.25 12.16 -5.04
C GLY A 121 -13.60 12.04 -5.76
N GLY A 122 -14.05 10.85 -6.15
CA GLY A 122 -15.39 10.68 -6.71
C GLY A 122 -15.79 9.25 -7.07
N PRO A 123 -17.10 9.00 -7.25
CA PRO A 123 -17.59 7.70 -7.66
C PRO A 123 -17.09 7.37 -9.07
N THR A 124 -16.34 6.28 -9.20
CA THR A 124 -15.88 5.77 -10.49
C THR A 124 -16.80 4.65 -10.93
N ARG A 125 -17.49 4.82 -12.07
CA ARG A 125 -18.28 3.76 -12.69
C ARG A 125 -17.42 3.00 -13.69
N VAL A 126 -17.38 1.69 -13.54
CA VAL A 126 -16.63 0.79 -14.42
C VAL A 126 -17.54 -0.29 -14.95
N GLU A 127 -17.57 -0.42 -16.26
CA GLU A 127 -18.22 -1.53 -16.94
C GLU A 127 -17.19 -2.62 -17.21
N LEU A 128 -17.49 -3.81 -16.74
CA LEU A 128 -16.64 -4.99 -16.83
C LEU A 128 -17.33 -5.99 -17.71
N ASP A 129 -16.57 -6.57 -18.62
CA ASP A 129 -17.05 -7.59 -19.54
C ASP A 129 -16.14 -8.81 -19.36
N SER A 130 -16.67 -9.87 -18.77
CA SER A 130 -15.94 -11.10 -18.45
C SER A 130 -16.70 -12.33 -18.93
N GLU A 131 -15.96 -13.34 -19.36
CA GLU A 131 -16.52 -14.65 -19.68
C GLU A 131 -16.65 -15.50 -18.42
N LEU A 132 -17.82 -16.09 -18.22
CA LEU A 132 -18.11 -17.03 -17.15
C LEU A 132 -17.69 -18.43 -17.60
N HIS A 133 -16.76 -19.04 -16.86
CA HIS A 133 -16.45 -20.44 -17.02
C HIS A 133 -17.50 -21.25 -16.24
N VAL A 134 -18.40 -21.90 -16.99
CA VAL A 134 -19.42 -22.78 -16.45
C VAL A 134 -18.74 -24.07 -15.97
N THR A 135 -18.81 -24.33 -14.67
CA THR A 135 -18.26 -25.56 -14.08
C THR A 135 -19.28 -26.68 -14.02
N ASP A 136 -20.58 -26.33 -14.05
CA ASP A 136 -21.67 -27.29 -13.98
C ASP A 136 -22.69 -26.99 -15.08
N ALA A 137 -22.53 -27.65 -16.22
CA ALA A 137 -23.42 -27.48 -17.39
C ALA A 137 -24.82 -28.09 -17.16
N ALA A 138 -25.04 -28.76 -16.04
CA ALA A 138 -26.28 -29.45 -15.68
C ALA A 138 -27.04 -28.81 -14.49
N ALA A 139 -26.55 -27.67 -13.97
CA ALA A 139 -27.14 -26.97 -12.82
C ALA A 139 -28.32 -26.07 -13.18
#